data_AF-A0A4Q3ZC96-F1
#
_entry.id   AF-A0A4Q3ZC96-F1
#
_cell.length_a   1.000
_cell.length_b   1.000
_cell.length_c   1.000
_cell.angle_alpha   90.00
_cell.angle_beta   90.00
_cell.angle_gamma   90.00
#
_symmetry.space_group_name_H-M   'P 1'
#
loop_
_entity.id
_entity.type
_entity.pdbx_description
1 polymer ?
#
loop_
_entity_poly.entity_id
_entity_poly.type
_entity_poly.pdbx_seq_one_letter_code
_entity_poly.pdbx_strand_id
1 'polypeptide(L)'
;MAFSGTPKRLAGATLVASALLMAAPPAPADEAAARAAIEKNCERCHQPLPGGGWEVMTEAPHDRAEMTALLRRMAEEYSAFPSPQERQAIIAFLCAWE
;
A
#
# COMPACT_ATOMS: atom_id res chain seq x y z
N MET A 1 -55.91 -21.45 12.37
CA MET A 1 -54.45 -21.22 12.22
C MET A 1 -54.11 -21.66 10.78
N ALA A 2 -54.11 -20.74 9.81
CA ALA A 2 -52.94 -20.00 9.29
C ALA A 2 -52.09 -20.87 8.32
N PHE A 3 -51.78 -20.55 7.06
CA PHE A 3 -52.06 -19.43 6.15
C PHE A 3 -52.09 -19.97 4.69
N SER A 4 -53.02 -19.45 3.89
CA SER A 4 -53.14 -19.70 2.44
C SER A 4 -52.08 -18.91 1.67
N GLY A 5 -51.55 -19.52 0.61
CA GLY A 5 -50.45 -18.98 -0.19
C GLY A 5 -50.81 -17.77 -1.04
N THR A 6 -49.79 -16.95 -1.29
CA THR A 6 -49.81 -15.88 -2.28
C THR A 6 -48.60 -16.04 -3.20
N PRO A 7 -48.79 -16.34 -4.51
CA PRO A 7 -47.76 -16.10 -5.49
C PRO A 7 -48.06 -14.75 -6.17
N LYS A 8 -47.15 -13.80 -6.10
CA LYS A 8 -47.12 -12.71 -7.09
C LYS A 8 -45.69 -12.32 -7.44
N ARG A 9 -45.53 -12.26 -8.75
CA ARG A 9 -44.29 -12.33 -9.52
C ARG A 9 -43.52 -11.01 -9.49
N LEU A 10 -42.22 -11.18 -9.67
CA LEU A 10 -41.23 -10.29 -10.29
C LEU A 10 -41.72 -8.89 -10.73
N ALA A 11 -41.11 -7.88 -10.14
CA ALA A 11 -40.53 -6.73 -10.84
C ALA A 11 -39.27 -6.37 -10.02
N GLY A 12 -38.04 -6.54 -10.50
CA GLY A 12 -37.59 -6.17 -11.84
C GLY A 12 -37.36 -4.67 -11.88
N ALA A 13 -36.42 -4.18 -11.07
CA ALA A 13 -35.79 -2.86 -11.23
C ALA A 13 -34.47 -2.86 -10.47
N THR A 14 -33.51 -3.67 -10.94
CA THR A 14 -32.11 -3.53 -10.54
C THR A 14 -31.64 -2.21 -11.13
N LEU A 15 -31.65 -1.15 -10.32
CA LEU A 15 -30.88 0.05 -10.61
C LEU A 15 -29.41 -0.36 -10.57
N VAL A 16 -28.86 -0.71 -11.73
CA VAL A 16 -27.43 -0.73 -11.95
C VAL A 16 -27.00 0.73 -11.91
N ALA A 17 -26.75 1.23 -10.70
CA ALA A 17 -26.00 2.45 -10.54
C ALA A 17 -24.58 2.13 -11.01
N SER A 18 -24.33 2.40 -12.29
CA SER A 18 -23.00 2.45 -12.86
C SER A 18 -22.24 3.58 -12.16
N ALA A 19 -21.70 3.26 -10.99
CA ALA A 19 -20.67 4.04 -10.36
C ALA A 19 -19.41 3.87 -11.23
N LEU A 20 -19.32 4.69 -12.28
CA LEU A 20 -18.04 5.05 -12.87
C LEU A 20 -17.29 5.86 -11.80
N LEU A 21 -16.79 5.16 -10.78
CA LEU A 21 -15.60 5.62 -10.07
C LEU A 21 -14.52 5.63 -11.14
N MET A 22 -14.31 6.80 -11.74
CA MET A 22 -12.98 7.19 -12.14
C MET A 22 -12.13 7.00 -10.89
N ALA A 23 -11.48 5.83 -10.80
CA ALA A 23 -10.55 5.52 -9.74
C ALA A 23 -9.40 6.52 -9.89
N ALA A 24 -9.53 7.66 -9.22
CA ALA A 24 -8.38 8.48 -8.90
C ALA A 24 -7.39 7.54 -8.20
N PRO A 25 -6.14 7.41 -8.68
CA PRO A 25 -5.17 6.58 -8.00
C PRO A 25 -5.08 7.08 -6.55
N PRO A 26 -5.13 6.19 -5.55
CA PRO A 26 -5.01 6.62 -4.16
C PRO A 26 -3.67 7.36 -3.98
N ALA A 27 -3.70 8.60 -3.51
CA ALA A 27 -2.55 9.31 -2.97
C ALA A 27 -2.96 9.87 -1.59
N PRO A 28 -2.10 10.03 -0.56
CA PRO A 28 -0.75 9.53 -0.29
C PRO A 28 -0.65 8.98 1.16
N ALA A 29 -1.72 8.37 1.69
CA ALA A 29 -1.71 7.84 3.06
C ALA A 29 -0.60 6.77 3.26
N ASP A 30 -0.27 6.08 2.17
CA ASP A 30 0.85 5.13 2.10
C ASP A 30 2.20 5.86 2.01
N GLU A 31 2.30 6.94 1.22
CA GLU A 31 3.56 7.67 1.05
C GLU A 31 4.01 8.39 2.33
N ALA A 32 3.13 9.14 3.01
CA ALA A 32 3.53 9.84 4.24
C ALA A 32 3.95 8.85 5.35
N ALA A 33 3.23 7.73 5.48
CA ALA A 33 3.56 6.66 6.42
C ALA A 33 4.88 5.96 6.04
N ALA A 34 5.09 5.70 4.75
CA ALA A 34 6.33 5.11 4.25
C ALA A 34 7.53 6.05 4.48
N ARG A 35 7.40 7.34 4.16
CA ARG A 35 8.45 8.34 4.41
C ARG A 35 8.83 8.40 5.88
N ALA A 36 7.85 8.52 6.78
CA ALA A 36 8.11 8.49 8.22
C ALA A 36 8.77 7.19 8.69
N ALA A 37 8.41 6.05 8.09
CA ALA A 37 9.04 4.77 8.37
C ALA A 37 10.50 4.71 7.88
N ILE A 38 10.81 5.26 6.70
CA ILE A 38 12.17 5.32 6.14
C ILE A 38 13.03 6.29 6.96
N GLU A 39 12.52 7.48 7.30
CA GLU A 39 13.20 8.45 8.17
C GLU A 39 13.61 7.81 9.51
N LYS A 40 12.65 7.13 10.16
CA LYS A 40 12.87 6.47 11.44
C LYS A 40 13.87 5.30 11.38
N ASN A 41 13.84 4.47 10.33
CA ASN A 41 14.53 3.18 10.31
C ASN A 41 15.77 3.14 9.42
N CYS A 42 15.85 4.00 8.41
CA CYS A 42 16.82 3.91 7.32
C CYS A 42 17.72 5.15 7.21
N GLU A 43 17.27 6.31 7.70
CA GLU A 43 17.92 7.60 7.43
C GLU A 43 19.36 7.70 7.92
N ARG A 44 19.68 7.01 9.03
CA ARG A 44 21.05 6.93 9.55
C ARG A 44 22.05 6.45 8.49
N CYS A 45 21.63 5.57 7.60
CA CYS A 45 22.49 4.96 6.58
C CYS A 45 22.16 5.46 5.16
N HIS A 46 20.93 5.91 4.93
CA HIS A 46 20.46 6.41 3.65
C HIS A 46 19.95 7.83 3.85
N GLN A 47 20.76 8.84 3.55
CA GLN A 47 20.36 10.23 3.74
C GLN A 47 19.33 10.65 2.68
N PRO A 48 18.40 11.56 3.02
CA PRO A 48 17.42 12.05 2.07
C PRO A 48 18.09 12.94 1.00
N LEU A 49 17.60 12.86 -0.24
CA LEU A 49 18.09 13.68 -1.35
C LEU A 49 17.46 15.09 -1.33
N PRO A 50 18.16 16.13 -1.82
CA PRO A 50 17.65 17.51 -1.84
C PRO A 50 16.35 17.72 -2.65
N GLY A 51 16.03 16.81 -3.58
CA GLY A 51 14.80 16.81 -4.37
C GLY A 51 13.70 15.88 -3.84
N GLY A 52 13.91 15.28 -2.66
CA GLY A 52 13.08 14.23 -2.10
C GLY A 52 13.54 12.83 -2.54
N GLY A 53 13.22 11.84 -1.70
CA GLY A 53 13.65 10.45 -1.90
C GLY A 53 14.95 10.14 -1.17
N TRP A 54 15.49 8.94 -1.42
CA TRP A 54 16.69 8.39 -0.80
C TRP A 54 17.58 7.73 -1.86
N GLU A 55 18.88 8.00 -1.79
CA GLU A 55 19.89 7.39 -2.66
C GLU A 55 19.82 5.86 -2.56
N VAL A 56 19.97 5.18 -3.70
CA VAL A 56 19.78 3.72 -3.89
C VAL A 56 18.32 3.23 -3.75
N MET A 57 17.54 3.78 -2.82
CA MET A 57 16.18 3.28 -2.54
C MET A 57 15.14 3.79 -3.55
N THR A 58 15.30 5.02 -4.04
CA THR A 58 14.29 5.67 -4.92
C THR A 58 14.79 5.94 -6.34
N GLU A 59 15.93 5.37 -6.72
CA GLU A 59 16.53 5.55 -8.06
C GLU A 59 15.87 4.71 -9.15
N ALA A 60 15.34 3.55 -8.77
CA ALA A 60 14.65 2.64 -9.68
C ALA A 60 13.52 1.92 -8.93
N PRO A 61 12.50 1.43 -9.66
CA PRO A 61 11.48 0.54 -9.09
C PRO A 61 12.10 -0.72 -8.52
N HIS A 62 11.53 -1.21 -7.42
CA HIS A 62 11.92 -2.48 -6.82
C HIS A 62 10.84 -3.54 -7.02
N ASP A 63 11.27 -4.79 -7.20
CA ASP A 63 10.36 -5.92 -7.07
C ASP A 63 9.93 -6.10 -5.62
N ARG A 64 8.66 -6.45 -5.40
CA ARG A 64 8.08 -6.61 -4.06
C ARG A 64 8.72 -7.75 -3.27
N ALA A 65 9.02 -8.88 -3.92
CA ALA A 65 9.62 -10.03 -3.25
C ALA A 65 11.08 -9.73 -2.88
N GLU A 66 11.82 -9.08 -3.78
CA GLU A 66 13.18 -8.60 -3.52
C GLU A 66 13.22 -7.60 -2.37
N MET A 67 12.34 -6.59 -2.36
CA MET A 67 12.26 -5.59 -1.30
C MET A 67 11.89 -6.21 0.06
N THR A 68 10.99 -7.20 0.06
CA THR A 68 10.64 -7.95 1.28
C THR A 68 11.85 -8.69 1.85
N ALA A 69 12.64 -9.35 0.99
CA ALA A 69 13.85 -10.05 1.41
C ALA A 69 14.93 -9.06 1.90
N LEU A 70 15.07 -7.91 1.23
CA LEU A 70 16.00 -6.86 1.61
C LEU A 70 15.69 -6.30 3.00
N LEU A 71 14.44 -5.93 3.27
CA LEU A 71 14.04 -5.40 4.59
C LEU A 71 14.23 -6.43 5.71
N ARG A 72 13.99 -7.72 5.44
CA ARG A 72 14.31 -8.78 6.39
C ARG A 72 15.81 -8.81 6.70
N ARG A 73 16.64 -8.76 5.66
CA ARG A 73 18.11 -8.72 5.81
C ARG A 73 18.58 -7.49 6.60
N MET A 74 17.98 -6.32 6.37
CA MET A 74 18.30 -5.11 7.12
C MET A 74 17.99 -5.24 8.62
N ALA A 75 16.93 -5.97 8.97
CA ALA A 75 16.61 -6.28 10.36
C ALA A 75 17.56 -7.30 11.01
N GLU A 76 17.97 -8.32 10.25
CA GLU A 76 18.83 -9.39 10.75
C GLU A 76 20.31 -8.97 10.86
N GLU A 77 20.82 -8.22 9.88
CA GLU A 77 22.25 -7.92 9.74
C GLU A 77 22.62 -6.49 10.17
N TYR A 78 21.71 -5.52 10.08
CA TYR A 78 22.05 -4.09 10.15
C TYR A 78 21.27 -3.30 11.23
N SER A 79 20.55 -4.00 12.11
CA SER A 79 19.78 -3.41 13.21
C SER A 79 18.69 -2.41 12.78
N ALA A 80 18.13 -2.56 11.57
CA ALA A 80 16.97 -1.77 11.13
C ALA A 80 15.69 -2.53 11.45
N PHE A 81 14.87 -2.04 12.38
CA PHE A 81 13.73 -2.80 12.92
C PHE A 81 12.36 -2.17 12.59
N PRO A 82 11.99 -1.98 11.30
CA PRO A 82 10.66 -1.54 10.97
C PRO A 82 9.64 -2.59 11.44
N SER A 83 8.58 -2.14 12.10
CA SER A 83 7.41 -2.95 12.47
C SER A 83 6.73 -3.54 11.22
N PRO A 84 5.83 -4.55 11.39
CA PRO A 84 5.12 -5.13 10.25
C PRO A 84 4.38 -4.11 9.37
N GLN A 85 3.76 -3.10 9.99
CA GLN A 85 3.05 -2.04 9.26
C GLN A 85 4.02 -1.08 8.55
N GLU A 86 5.11 -0.69 9.21
CA GLU A 86 6.16 0.12 8.57
C GLU A 86 6.78 -0.60 7.38
N ARG A 87 7.04 -1.92 7.48
CA ARG A 87 7.53 -2.71 6.33
C ARG A 87 6.55 -2.71 5.16
N GLN A 88 5.26 -2.88 5.44
CA GLN A 88 4.24 -2.85 4.39
C GLN A 88 4.20 -1.50 3.67
N ALA A 89 4.26 -0.40 4.42
CA ALA A 89 4.28 0.95 3.86
C ALA A 89 5.54 1.18 3.00
N ILE A 90 6.73 0.80 3.51
CA ILE A 90 7.99 0.94 2.76
C ILE A 90 7.93 0.14 1.46
N ILE A 91 7.51 -1.12 1.50
CA ILE A 91 7.41 -1.97 0.29
C ILE A 91 6.41 -1.38 -0.69
N ALA A 92 5.23 -0.97 -0.21
CA ALA A 92 4.20 -0.41 -1.08
C ALA A 92 4.70 0.87 -1.76
N PHE A 93 5.36 1.77 -1.04
CA PHE A 93 5.91 3.00 -1.60
C PHE A 93 7.04 2.77 -2.61
N LEU A 94 8.06 1.96 -2.27
CA LEU A 94 9.24 1.75 -3.12
C LEU A 94 8.96 0.86 -4.34
N CYS A 95 7.86 0.10 -4.33
CA CYS A 95 7.46 -0.77 -5.44
C CYS A 95 6.27 -0.20 -6.24
N ALA A 96 5.77 1.00 -5.92
CA ALA A 96 4.62 1.61 -6.61
C ALA A 96 4.98 2.27 -7.96
N TRP A 97 6.25 2.23 -8.36
CA TRP A 97 6.75 2.92 -9.53
C TRP A 97 6.68 1.94 -10.71
N GLU A 98 5.68 2.07 -11.58
CA GLU A 98 5.55 1.37 -12.87
C GLU A 98 5.81 2.32 -14.04
#